data_AF-A0A932T8L1-F1
#
_entry.id   AF-A0A932T8L1-F1
#
_cell.length_a   1.000
_cell.length_b   1.000
_cell.length_c   1.000
_cell.angle_alpha   90.00
_cell.angle_beta   90.00
_cell.angle_gamma   90.00
#
_symmetry.space_group_name_H-M   'P 1'
#
loop_
_entity.id
_entity.type
_entity.pdbx_description
1 polymer ?
#
loop_
_entity_poly.entity_id
_entity_poly.type
_entity_poly.pdbx_seq_one_letter_code
_entity_poly.pdbx_strand_id
1 'polypeptide(L)'
;MSNKTSSKIENIQSLRGMKDLMDNEGELFSYFVHKASVIAKNYGFTYLETPILEETALFKRSVGESSDIVGKEMYQFIDKGENDVCLRPEGTAGVVRMFIQNKLDRAGGTKKYFY
;
A
#
# COMPACT_ATOMS: atom_id res chain seq x y z
N MET A 1 -11.91 -52.25 2.58
CA MET A 1 -10.90 -51.27 2.11
C MET A 1 -11.45 -49.87 2.34
N SER A 2 -10.96 -49.15 3.36
CA SER A 2 -11.32 -47.75 3.62
C SER A 2 -10.14 -47.08 4.30
N ASN A 3 -9.17 -46.62 3.51
CA ASN A 3 -8.13 -45.73 4.02
C ASN A 3 -8.65 -44.30 3.94
N LYS A 4 -9.17 -43.80 5.07
CA LYS A 4 -9.27 -42.35 5.31
C LYS A 4 -7.85 -41.80 5.35
N THR A 5 -7.43 -41.13 4.28
CA THR A 5 -6.26 -40.25 4.29
C THR A 5 -6.54 -39.11 5.27
N SER A 6 -5.95 -39.20 6.45
CA SER A 6 -5.79 -38.08 7.37
C SER A 6 -4.97 -37.01 6.63
N SER A 7 -5.60 -35.94 6.18
CA SER A 7 -4.88 -34.77 5.70
C SER A 7 -4.12 -34.18 6.88
N LYS A 8 -2.79 -34.28 6.86
CA LYS A 8 -1.94 -33.51 7.78
C LYS A 8 -2.36 -32.06 7.68
N ILE A 9 -2.78 -31.47 8.80
CA ILE A 9 -2.96 -30.02 8.89
C ILE A 9 -1.56 -29.43 8.83
N GLU A 10 -1.19 -28.89 7.68
CA GLU A 10 0.04 -28.12 7.55
C GLU A 10 -0.11 -26.81 8.32
N ASN A 11 0.88 -26.48 9.15
CA ASN A 11 0.92 -25.20 9.82
C ASN A 11 1.09 -24.10 8.78
N ILE A 12 0.12 -23.17 8.74
CA ILE A 12 0.18 -21.99 7.87
C ILE A 12 1.31 -21.09 8.36
N GLN A 13 2.10 -20.55 7.42
CA GLN A 13 3.22 -19.65 7.69
C GLN A 13 3.05 -18.35 6.88
N SER A 14 3.77 -17.30 7.28
CA SER A 14 3.80 -16.04 6.52
C SER A 14 4.46 -16.22 5.15
N LEU A 15 4.08 -15.36 4.21
CA LEU A 15 4.65 -15.38 2.86
C LEU A 15 6.12 -14.95 2.91
N ARG A 16 6.96 -15.54 2.07
CA ARG A 16 8.34 -15.11 1.92
C ARG A 16 8.39 -13.62 1.55
N GLY A 17 9.07 -12.81 2.36
CA GLY A 17 9.18 -11.36 2.17
C GLY A 17 8.13 -10.54 2.96
N MET A 18 7.13 -11.19 3.56
CA MET A 18 6.08 -10.54 4.37
C MET A 18 6.26 -10.94 5.84
N LYS A 19 7.08 -10.18 6.57
CA LYS A 19 7.45 -10.51 7.96
C LYS A 19 6.43 -9.96 8.96
N ASP A 20 6.24 -10.69 10.05
CA ASP A 20 5.56 -10.18 11.24
C ASP A 20 6.49 -9.21 11.98
N LEU A 21 5.98 -8.04 12.39
CA LEU A 21 6.68 -7.11 13.27
C LEU A 21 6.24 -7.37 14.72
N MET A 22 7.16 -7.79 15.58
CA MET A 22 6.85 -8.20 16.96
C MET A 22 7.87 -7.64 17.97
N ASP A 23 7.47 -7.62 19.24
CA ASP A 23 8.29 -7.24 20.39
C ASP A 23 9.08 -5.94 20.15
N ASN A 24 10.39 -5.97 20.41
CA ASN A 24 11.29 -4.84 20.27
C ASN A 24 11.30 -4.25 18.83
N GLU A 25 11.15 -5.07 17.79
CA GLU A 25 11.08 -4.55 16.41
C GLU A 25 9.81 -3.72 16.19
N GLY A 26 8.67 -4.18 16.73
CA GLY A 26 7.41 -3.45 16.69
C GLY A 26 7.45 -2.14 17.50
N GLU A 27 8.09 -2.16 18.66
CA GLU A 27 8.30 -0.97 19.50
C GLU A 27 9.19 0.07 18.79
N LEU A 28 10.31 -0.36 18.20
CA LEU A 28 11.21 0.51 17.45
C LEU A 28 10.54 1.12 16.21
N PHE A 29 9.77 0.32 15.46
CA PHE A 29 9.02 0.81 14.31
C PHE A 29 7.97 1.85 14.73
N SER A 30 7.20 1.57 15.79
CA SER A 30 6.19 2.48 16.32
C SER A 30 6.81 3.78 16.83
N TYR A 31 7.96 3.70 17.51
CA TYR A 31 8.73 4.88 17.94
C TYR A 31 9.16 5.72 16.74
N PHE A 32 9.72 5.10 15.70
CA PHE A 32 10.15 5.80 14.48
C PHE A 32 8.98 6.53 13.82
N VAL A 33 7.87 5.83 13.55
CA VAL A 33 6.67 6.41 12.91
C VAL A 33 6.12 7.56 13.75
N HIS A 34 6.07 7.40 15.08
CA HIS A 34 5.62 8.44 16.00
C HIS A 34 6.50 9.71 15.90
N LYS A 35 7.82 9.56 15.97
CA LYS A 35 8.75 10.71 15.90
C LYS A 35 8.67 11.41 14.55
N ALA A 36 8.63 10.66 13.45
CA ALA A 36 8.46 11.21 12.10
C ALA A 36 7.12 11.97 11.98
N SER A 37 6.04 11.40 12.51
CA SER A 37 4.71 12.04 12.51
C SER A 37 4.68 13.33 13.31
N VAL A 38 5.34 13.38 14.49
CA VAL A 38 5.44 14.60 15.30
C VAL A 38 6.18 15.69 14.54
N ILE A 39 7.30 15.36 13.89
CA ILE A 39 8.06 16.31 13.08
C ILE A 39 7.19 16.83 11.92
N ALA A 40 6.55 15.95 11.15
CA ALA A 40 5.69 16.36 10.02
C ALA A 40 4.57 17.31 10.47
N LYS A 41 3.90 17.00 11.58
CA LYS A 41 2.85 17.84 12.17
C LYS A 41 3.37 19.22 12.60
N ASN A 42 4.58 19.29 13.18
CA ASN A 42 5.20 20.57 13.55
C ASN A 42 5.48 21.48 12.34
N TYR A 43 5.61 20.93 11.13
CA TYR A 43 5.75 21.68 9.88
C TYR A 43 4.42 21.91 9.12
N GLY A 44 3.29 21.62 9.77
CA GLY A 44 1.95 21.83 9.22
C GLY A 44 1.50 20.77 8.22
N PHE A 45 2.13 19.59 8.20
CA PHE A 45 1.65 18.47 7.42
C PHE A 45 0.54 17.73 8.17
N THR A 46 -0.45 17.23 7.43
CA THR A 46 -1.55 16.42 7.97
C THR A 46 -1.43 14.98 7.47
N TYR A 47 -1.74 14.01 8.33
CA TYR A 47 -1.74 12.60 7.92
C TYR A 47 -2.87 12.34 6.91
N LEU A 48 -2.61 11.50 5.92
CA LEU A 48 -3.60 10.88 5.05
C LEU A 48 -3.30 9.40 4.91
N GLU A 49 -4.29 8.62 4.48
CA GLU A 49 -4.12 7.24 4.04
C GLU A 49 -4.91 7.06 2.74
N THR A 50 -4.29 6.45 1.74
CA THR A 50 -4.96 6.04 0.49
C THR A 50 -5.20 4.52 0.52
N PRO A 51 -6.17 3.99 -0.24
CA PRO A 51 -6.38 2.56 -0.35
C PRO A 51 -5.09 1.81 -0.70
N ILE A 52 -4.91 0.63 -0.10
CA ILE A 52 -3.79 -0.27 -0.42
C ILE A 52 -3.99 -0.90 -1.80
N LEU A 53 -5.23 -1.09 -2.23
CA LEU A 53 -5.62 -1.66 -3.51
C LEU A 53 -6.27 -0.56 -4.37
N GLU A 54 -5.78 -0.38 -5.60
CA GLU A 54 -6.25 0.63 -6.56
C GLU A 54 -6.31 0.01 -7.97
N GLU A 55 -6.96 0.70 -8.90
CA GLU A 55 -6.95 0.35 -10.33
C GLU A 55 -5.53 0.29 -10.88
N THR A 56 -5.16 -0.81 -11.55
CA THR A 56 -3.81 -1.01 -12.10
C THR A 56 -3.38 0.12 -13.03
N ALA A 57 -4.34 0.69 -13.78
CA ALA A 57 -4.10 1.81 -14.69
C ALA A 57 -3.52 3.05 -14.00
N LEU A 58 -3.80 3.25 -12.70
CA LEU A 58 -3.24 4.36 -11.92
C LEU A 58 -1.71 4.29 -11.89
N PHE A 59 -1.16 3.11 -11.60
CA PHE A 59 0.28 2.92 -11.46
C PHE A 59 0.98 2.86 -12.82
N LYS A 60 0.41 2.17 -13.81
CA LYS A 60 0.97 2.11 -15.18
C LYS A 60 1.20 3.51 -15.76
N ARG A 61 0.25 4.43 -15.52
CA ARG A 61 0.35 5.82 -15.98
C ARG A 61 1.33 6.66 -15.15
N SER A 62 1.44 6.42 -13.84
CA SER A 62 2.23 7.27 -12.94
C SER A 62 3.71 6.95 -12.95
N VAL A 63 4.09 5.67 -12.86
CA VAL A 63 5.49 5.24 -12.80
C VAL A 63 6.09 4.99 -14.18
N GLY A 64 5.24 4.89 -15.22
CA GLY A 64 5.64 4.68 -16.61
C GLY A 64 5.74 3.20 -16.97
N GLU A 65 5.20 2.86 -18.14
CA GLU A 65 5.05 1.46 -18.60
C GLU A 65 6.36 0.70 -18.76
N SER A 66 7.47 1.40 -19.00
CA SER A 66 8.80 0.80 -19.18
C SER A 66 9.58 0.64 -17.87
N SER A 67 8.99 0.99 -16.72
CA SER A 67 9.66 0.84 -15.42
C SER A 67 9.69 -0.62 -14.98
N ASP A 68 10.74 -1.01 -14.24
CA ASP A 68 10.80 -2.35 -13.63
C ASP A 68 9.62 -2.59 -12.68
N ILE A 69 9.12 -1.53 -12.03
CA ILE A 69 7.92 -1.59 -11.19
C ILE A 69 6.75 -2.18 -11.98
N VAL A 70 6.42 -1.60 -13.13
CA VAL A 70 5.30 -2.06 -13.99
C VAL A 70 5.58 -3.44 -14.57
N GLY A 71 6.82 -3.71 -14.96
CA GLY A 71 7.17 -4.94 -15.66
C GLY A 71 7.29 -6.18 -14.77
N LYS A 72 7.66 -6.04 -13.48
CA LYS A 72 8.11 -7.17 -12.65
C LYS A 72 7.66 -7.15 -11.19
N GLU A 73 7.22 -6.01 -10.65
CA GLU A 73 7.07 -5.85 -9.19
C GLU A 73 5.62 -5.65 -8.73
N MET A 74 4.71 -5.27 -9.63
CA MET A 74 3.30 -5.05 -9.30
C MET A 74 2.58 -6.35 -8.92
N TYR A 75 1.96 -6.36 -7.73
CA TYR A 75 0.99 -7.38 -7.34
C TYR A 75 -0.38 -7.06 -7.95
N GLN A 76 -0.50 -7.35 -9.24
CA GLN A 76 -1.69 -7.14 -10.07
C GLN A 76 -2.56 -8.41 -10.11
N PHE A 77 -3.88 -8.27 -10.00
CA PHE A 77 -4.84 -9.36 -10.16
C PHE A 77 -6.23 -8.86 -10.58
N ILE A 78 -7.09 -9.79 -11.00
CA ILE A 78 -8.51 -9.51 -11.27
C ILE A 78 -9.30 -9.79 -10.00
N ASP A 79 -10.03 -8.80 -9.50
CA ASP A 79 -10.88 -8.97 -8.31
C ASP A 79 -12.20 -9.70 -8.63
N LYS A 80 -13.03 -9.93 -7.60
CA LYS A 80 -14.33 -10.61 -7.79
C LYS A 80 -15.34 -9.82 -8.62
N GLY A 81 -15.12 -8.52 -8.81
CA GLY A 81 -15.92 -7.64 -9.63
C GLY A 81 -15.39 -7.51 -11.07
N GLU A 82 -14.42 -8.35 -11.46
CA GLU A 82 -13.76 -8.34 -12.77
C GLU A 82 -12.94 -7.06 -13.04
N ASN A 83 -12.51 -6.34 -12.00
CA ASN A 83 -11.67 -5.16 -12.13
C ASN A 83 -10.18 -5.54 -12.15
N ASP A 84 -9.38 -4.84 -12.95
CA ASP A 84 -7.92 -4.96 -12.99
C ASP A 84 -7.30 -4.09 -11.89
N VAL A 85 -6.93 -4.72 -10.79
CA VAL A 85 -6.47 -4.04 -9.57
C VAL A 85 -5.04 -4.42 -9.21
N CYS A 86 -4.37 -3.53 -8.48
CA CYS A 86 -3.00 -3.72 -8.04
C CYS A 86 -2.83 -3.26 -6.60
N LEU A 87 -2.12 -4.05 -5.77
CA LEU A 87 -1.63 -3.54 -4.49
C LEU A 87 -0.62 -2.42 -4.76
N ARG A 88 -0.73 -1.30 -4.05
CA ARG A 88 0.07 -0.10 -4.30
C ARG A 88 1.57 -0.44 -4.19
N PRO A 89 2.38 -0.24 -5.26
CA PRO A 89 3.82 -0.37 -5.17
C PRO A 89 4.46 0.88 -4.54
N GLU A 90 3.74 2.02 -4.56
CA GLU A 90 4.16 3.30 -4.02
C GLU A 90 2.94 4.17 -3.64
N GLY A 91 3.14 5.26 -2.89
CA GLY A 91 2.05 6.07 -2.32
C GLY A 91 1.64 7.32 -3.12
N THR A 92 2.54 7.89 -3.93
CA THR A 92 2.36 9.17 -4.62
C THR A 92 1.19 9.15 -5.59
N ALA A 93 1.05 8.10 -6.40
CA ALA A 93 -0.05 8.01 -7.37
C ALA A 93 -1.41 8.01 -6.67
N GLY A 94 -1.54 7.29 -5.56
CA GLY A 94 -2.74 7.32 -4.72
C GLY A 94 -3.02 8.72 -4.18
N VAL A 95 -2.00 9.45 -3.70
CA VAL A 95 -2.16 10.82 -3.20
C VAL A 95 -2.62 11.77 -4.30
N VAL A 96 -2.01 11.71 -5.49
CA VAL A 96 -2.41 12.55 -6.63
C VAL A 96 -3.82 12.22 -7.10
N ARG A 97 -4.17 10.93 -7.17
CA ARG A 97 -5.54 10.48 -7.49
C ARG A 97 -6.55 11.04 -6.50
N MET A 98 -6.28 10.92 -5.20
CA MET A 98 -7.12 11.50 -4.14
C MET A 98 -7.24 13.02 -4.29
N PHE A 99 -6.14 13.71 -4.56
CA PHE A 99 -6.09 15.16 -4.70
C PHE A 99 -7.00 15.66 -5.84
N ILE A 100 -6.94 15.00 -7.00
CA ILE A 100 -7.80 15.30 -8.16
C ILE A 100 -9.25 14.88 -7.89
N GLN A 101 -9.48 13.70 -7.33
CA GLN A 101 -10.83 13.18 -7.04
C GLN A 101 -11.61 14.13 -6.12
N ASN A 102 -10.94 14.71 -5.14
CA ASN A 102 -11.53 15.67 -4.20
C ASN A 102 -11.50 17.13 -4.71
N LYS A 103 -11.15 17.34 -5.98
CA LYS A 103 -11.11 18.65 -6.64
C LYS A 103 -10.18 19.66 -5.94
N LEU A 104 -9.16 19.17 -5.25
CA LEU A 104 -8.20 20.02 -4.52
C LEU A 104 -7.25 20.76 -5.47
N ASP A 105 -7.06 20.23 -6.67
CA ASP A 105 -6.38 20.88 -7.80
C ASP A 105 -7.06 22.17 -8.23
N ARG A 106 -8.37 22.29 -7.99
CA ARG A 106 -9.20 23.45 -8.38
C ARG A 106 -9.48 24.39 -7.21
N ALA A 107 -9.39 23.90 -5.99
CA ALA A 107 -9.66 24.69 -4.78
C ALA A 107 -8.58 25.76 -4.52
N GLY A 108 -7.38 25.58 -5.08
CA GLY A 108 -6.24 26.45 -4.86
C GLY A 108 -5.62 26.31 -3.47
N GLY A 109 -4.49 26.97 -3.28
CA GLY A 109 -3.70 26.92 -2.04
C GLY A 109 -2.82 25.67 -1.92
N THR A 110 -2.04 25.64 -0.85
CA THR A 110 -1.07 24.57 -0.59
C THR A 110 -1.66 23.52 0.35
N LYS A 111 -1.56 22.26 -0.04
CA LYS A 111 -1.84 21.11 0.84
C LYS A 111 -0.53 20.41 1.18
N LYS A 112 -0.36 20.05 2.46
CA LYS A 112 0.83 19.37 2.97
C LYS A 112 0.38 18.08 3.64
N TYR A 113 0.72 16.95 3.04
CA TYR A 113 0.32 15.64 3.52
C TYR A 113 1.52 14.72 3.78
N PHE A 114 1.40 13.87 4.78
CA PHE A 114 2.28 12.72 4.99
C PHE A 114 1.42 11.46 5.13
N TYR A 115 2.00 10.31 4.85
CA TYR A 115 1.40 8.99 4.97
C TYR A 115 2.43 8.02 5.54
#